data_AF-A0A558ATZ6-F1
#
_entry.id   AF-A0A558ATZ6-F1
#
_cell.length_a   1.000
_cell.length_b   1.000
_cell.length_c   1.000
_cell.angle_alpha   90.00
_cell.angle_beta   90.00
_cell.angle_gamma   90.00
#
_symmetry.space_group_name_H-M   'P 1'
#
loop_
_entity.id
_entity.type
_entity.pdbx_description
1 polymer ?
#
loop_
_entity_poly.entity_id
_entity_poly.type
_entity_poly.pdbx_seq_one_letter_code
_entity_poly.pdbx_strand_id
1 'polypeptide(L)'
;MKWYIYLYPKRWRERYGIELITVLKQTGMSSRIMFDLLLGIIDAWHIELSERKILGFRMSQVLVLISLFNVLVITRLISLVGVFILGQIALIIAMLSFFLAMILLVANMFKVGIIPAFSMKTRLAKMSVGLMGSYAVFFIVFLVLTNS
;
A
#
# COMPACT_ATOMS: atom_id res chain seq x y z
N MET A 1 -35.35 5.39 -1.82
CA MET A 1 -35.17 4.78 -0.48
C MET A 1 -33.83 4.07 -0.28
N LYS A 2 -33.32 3.27 -1.23
CA LYS A 2 -31.99 2.60 -1.12
C LYS A 2 -30.77 3.53 -1.15
N TRP A 3 -30.95 4.80 -1.50
CA TRP A 3 -29.86 5.76 -1.76
C TRP A 3 -29.02 6.11 -0.52
N TYR A 4 -29.62 6.21 0.66
CA TYR A 4 -28.87 6.54 1.88
C TYR A 4 -27.83 5.49 2.26
N ILE A 5 -28.08 4.22 1.91
CA ILE A 5 -27.12 3.13 2.15
C ILE A 5 -25.92 3.25 1.21
N TYR A 6 -26.10 3.81 0.00
CA TYR A 6 -24.97 4.09 -0.89
C TYR A 6 -24.04 5.17 -0.35
N LEU A 7 -24.45 5.98 0.62
CA LEU A 7 -23.55 6.93 1.28
C LEU A 7 -22.56 6.25 2.23
N TYR A 8 -22.82 5.02 2.68
CA TYR A 8 -21.85 4.27 3.49
C TYR A 8 -20.63 3.83 2.65
N PRO A 9 -19.45 3.72 3.30
CA PRO A 9 -18.26 3.14 2.68
C PRO A 9 -18.54 1.75 2.11
N LYS A 10 -17.86 1.39 1.00
CA LYS A 10 -18.13 0.14 0.27
C LYS A 10 -18.07 -1.11 1.17
N ARG A 11 -17.04 -1.21 2.03
CA ARG A 11 -16.88 -2.32 3.00
C ARG A 11 -18.01 -2.40 4.02
N TRP A 12 -18.54 -1.26 4.44
CA TRP A 12 -19.66 -1.19 5.37
C TRP A 12 -20.97 -1.60 4.71
N ARG A 13 -21.17 -1.24 3.44
CA ARG A 13 -22.33 -1.70 2.65
C ARG A 13 -22.32 -3.20 2.41
N GLU A 14 -21.14 -3.78 2.16
CA GLU A 14 -21.00 -5.23 1.98
C GLU A 14 -21.28 -6.01 3.27
N ARG A 15 -20.94 -5.44 4.43
CA ARG A 15 -21.09 -6.10 5.74
C ARG A 15 -22.48 -5.93 6.35
N TYR A 16 -23.00 -4.71 6.35
CA TYR A 16 -24.21 -4.35 7.09
C TYR A 16 -25.36 -3.87 6.20
N GLY A 17 -25.16 -3.79 4.88
CA GLY A 17 -26.14 -3.21 3.96
C GLY A 17 -27.48 -3.94 3.95
N ILE A 18 -27.49 -5.27 4.08
CA ILE A 18 -28.73 -6.07 4.08
C ILE A 18 -29.49 -5.89 5.40
N GLU A 19 -28.80 -5.89 6.54
CA GLU A 19 -29.40 -5.65 7.85
C GLU A 19 -30.00 -4.24 7.93
N LEU A 20 -29.25 -3.22 7.50
CA LEU A 20 -29.73 -1.84 7.45
C LEU A 20 -31.00 -1.68 6.60
N ILE A 21 -31.08 -2.35 5.44
CA ILE A 21 -32.30 -2.33 4.60
C ILE A 21 -33.48 -2.96 5.33
N THR A 22 -33.24 -4.06 6.04
CA THR A 22 -34.28 -4.82 6.75
C THR A 22 -34.84 -4.01 7.92
N VAL A 23 -33.96 -3.40 8.71
CA VAL A 23 -34.34 -2.51 9.82
C VAL A 23 -35.11 -1.29 9.28
N LEU A 24 -34.60 -0.62 8.25
CA LEU A 24 -35.28 0.52 7.63
C LEU A 24 -36.68 0.19 7.10
N LYS A 25 -36.92 -1.06 6.67
CA LYS A 25 -38.24 -1.53 6.23
C LYS A 25 -39.20 -1.77 7.39
N GLN A 26 -38.71 -2.23 8.55
CA GLN A 26 -39.55 -2.53 9.72
C GLN A 26 -39.91 -1.29 10.52
N THR A 27 -38.98 -0.35 10.70
CA THR A 27 -39.15 0.75 11.67
C THR A 27 -39.90 1.96 11.11
N GLY A 28 -40.06 2.06 9.79
CA GLY A 28 -40.64 3.25 9.14
C GLY A 28 -39.72 4.48 9.19
N MET A 29 -40.04 5.53 8.42
CA MET A 29 -39.22 6.74 8.36
C MET A 29 -39.71 7.78 9.36
N SER A 30 -38.99 7.90 10.49
CA SER A 30 -39.07 9.05 11.39
C SER A 30 -37.89 9.98 11.18
N SER A 31 -38.07 11.28 11.42
CA SER A 31 -36.98 12.27 11.38
C SER A 31 -35.82 11.88 12.28
N ARG A 32 -36.10 11.22 13.41
CA ARG A 32 -35.08 10.69 14.34
C ARG A 32 -34.19 9.62 13.70
N ILE A 33 -34.78 8.71 12.94
CA ILE A 33 -34.06 7.64 12.23
C ILE A 33 -33.19 8.23 11.13
N MET A 34 -33.65 9.29 10.47
CA MET A 34 -32.86 9.98 9.44
C MET A 34 -31.59 10.62 10.03
N PHE A 35 -31.68 11.23 11.21
CA PHE A 35 -30.52 11.76 11.93
C PHE A 35 -29.56 10.64 12.40
N ASP A 36 -30.08 9.55 12.95
CA ASP A 36 -29.25 8.40 13.35
C ASP A 36 -28.52 7.79 12.15
N LEU A 37 -29.18 7.69 10.99
CA LEU A 37 -28.55 7.17 9.78
C LEU A 37 -27.40 8.07 9.30
N LEU A 38 -27.59 9.40 9.35
CA LEU A 38 -26.57 10.37 8.95
C LEU A 38 -25.37 10.33 9.90
N LEU A 39 -25.61 10.24 11.21
CA LEU A 39 -24.54 10.08 12.20
C LEU A 39 -23.77 8.77 11.98
N GLY A 40 -24.46 7.67 11.71
CA GLY A 40 -23.82 6.39 11.39
C GLY A 40 -22.99 6.42 10.10
N ILE A 41 -23.42 7.18 9.08
CA ILE A 41 -22.63 7.40 7.85
C ILE A 41 -21.34 8.14 8.19
N ILE A 42 -21.43 9.24 8.96
CA ILE A 42 -20.27 10.05 9.34
C ILE A 42 -19.27 9.21 10.15
N ASP A 43 -19.75 8.44 11.11
CA ASP A 43 -18.91 7.59 11.95
C ASP A 43 -18.23 6.47 11.15
N ALA A 44 -18.98 5.78 10.30
CA ALA A 44 -18.42 4.75 9.41
C ALA A 44 -17.33 5.32 8.48
N TRP A 45 -17.52 6.53 7.96
CA TRP A 45 -16.50 7.23 7.18
C TRP A 45 -15.30 7.65 8.01
N HIS A 46 -15.52 8.14 9.23
CA HIS A 46 -14.45 8.51 10.15
C HIS A 46 -13.56 7.30 10.45
N ILE A 47 -14.16 6.13 10.72
CA ILE A 47 -13.44 4.87 10.96
C ILE A 47 -12.65 4.45 9.72
N GLU A 48 -13.26 4.37 8.54
CA GLU A 48 -12.59 3.97 7.30
C GLU A 48 -11.43 4.93 6.93
N LEU A 49 -11.61 6.24 7.14
CA LEU A 49 -10.56 7.24 6.93
C LEU A 49 -9.45 7.14 7.98
N SER A 50 -9.79 6.89 9.25
CA SER A 50 -8.83 6.72 10.34
C SER A 50 -7.97 5.47 10.14
N GLU A 51 -8.56 4.35 9.73
CA GLU A 51 -7.84 3.12 9.38
C GLU A 51 -6.84 3.39 8.25
N ARG A 52 -7.26 4.12 7.21
CA ARG A 52 -6.38 4.52 6.09
C ARG A 52 -5.26 5.47 6.53
N LYS A 53 -5.53 6.39 7.46
CA LYS A 53 -4.54 7.31 8.03
C LYS A 53 -3.49 6.58 8.87
N ILE A 54 -3.92 5.66 9.73
CA ILE A 54 -3.05 4.84 10.58
C ILE A 54 -2.18 3.91 9.72
N LEU A 55 -2.79 3.25 8.72
CA LEU A 55 -2.04 2.46 7.74
C LEU A 55 -1.00 3.32 7.03
N GLY A 56 -1.36 4.54 6.64
CA GLY A 56 -0.41 5.39 5.93
C GLY A 56 0.74 5.91 6.77
N PHE A 57 0.50 6.21 8.04
CA PHE A 57 1.55 6.55 8.98
C PHE A 57 2.50 5.38 9.25
N ARG A 58 1.96 4.16 9.42
CA ARG A 58 2.80 2.95 9.60
C ARG A 58 3.62 2.65 8.34
N MET A 59 3.03 2.79 7.16
CA MET A 59 3.73 2.52 5.90
C MET A 59 4.79 3.57 5.58
N SER A 60 4.59 4.84 5.94
CA SER A 60 5.64 5.86 5.77
C SER A 60 6.86 5.57 6.65
N GLN A 61 6.65 5.12 7.89
CA GLN A 61 7.74 4.67 8.77
C GLN A 61 8.50 3.47 8.19
N VAL A 62 7.78 2.49 7.63
CA VAL A 62 8.40 1.34 6.95
C VAL A 62 9.19 1.77 5.72
N LEU A 63 8.69 2.70 4.91
CA LEU A 63 9.41 3.23 3.74
C LEU A 63 10.68 3.99 4.15
N VAL A 64 10.63 4.77 5.22
CA VAL A 64 11.81 5.45 5.78
C VAL A 64 12.84 4.43 6.26
N LEU A 65 12.42 3.39 6.97
CA LEU A 65 13.29 2.30 7.40
C LEU A 65 13.96 1.57 6.22
N ILE A 66 13.20 1.25 5.18
CA ILE A 66 13.74 0.61 3.96
C ILE A 66 14.74 1.54 3.26
N SER A 67 14.45 2.84 3.18
CA SER A 67 15.37 3.83 2.61
C SER A 67 16.67 3.92 3.40
N LEU A 68 16.58 4.02 4.72
CA LEU A 68 17.74 4.06 5.62
C LEU A 68 18.58 2.78 5.52
N PHE A 69 17.93 1.62 5.49
CA PHE A 69 18.61 0.34 5.29
C PHE A 69 19.35 0.32 3.94
N ASN A 70 18.71 0.80 2.88
CA ASN A 70 19.33 0.89 1.57
C ASN A 70 20.58 1.77 1.58
N VAL A 71 20.51 2.95 2.20
CA VAL A 71 21.65 3.86 2.34
C VAL A 71 22.78 3.23 3.15
N LEU A 72 22.46 2.55 4.26
CA LEU A 72 23.45 1.90 5.13
C LEU A 72 24.22 0.81 4.37
N VAL A 73 23.50 -0.03 3.61
CA VAL A 73 24.08 -1.07 2.76
C VAL A 73 25.01 -0.44 1.71
N ILE A 74 24.62 0.65 1.06
CA ILE A 74 25.48 1.40 0.11
C ILE A 74 26.77 1.84 0.80
N THR A 75 26.68 2.52 1.95
CA THR A 75 27.85 3.06 2.65
C THR A 75 28.79 1.95 3.13
N ARG A 76 28.25 0.86 3.68
CA ARG A 76 29.04 -0.29 4.16
C ARG A 76 29.72 -1.04 3.01
N LEU A 77 29.02 -1.32 1.92
CA LEU A 77 29.58 -2.09 0.80
C LEU A 77 30.57 -1.28 -0.05
N ILE A 78 30.36 0.03 -0.23
CA ILE A 78 31.35 0.89 -0.90
C ILE A 78 32.68 0.89 -0.13
N SER A 79 32.64 0.85 1.21
CA SER A 79 33.84 0.83 2.05
C SER A 79 34.60 -0.50 2.03
N LEU A 80 33.94 -1.60 1.64
CA LEU A 80 34.51 -2.96 1.67
C LEU A 80 35.13 -3.39 0.34
N VAL A 81 34.71 -2.79 -0.77
CA VAL A 81 35.12 -3.20 -2.12
C VAL A 81 36.10 -2.18 -2.69
N GLY A 82 37.38 -2.56 -2.75
CA GLY A 82 38.37 -1.89 -3.60
C GLY A 82 37.82 -1.72 -5.02
N VAL A 83 37.86 -0.50 -5.53
CA VAL A 83 36.87 0.07 -6.45
C VAL A 83 36.83 -0.61 -7.83
N PHE A 84 35.81 -1.44 -8.08
CA PHE A 84 35.25 -1.65 -9.42
C PHE A 84 34.01 -0.76 -9.59
N ILE A 85 34.18 0.35 -10.33
CA ILE A 85 33.13 1.35 -10.61
C ILE A 85 31.84 0.69 -11.12
N LEU A 86 31.97 -0.34 -11.98
CA LEU A 86 30.85 -1.05 -12.59
C LEU A 86 30.00 -1.81 -11.55
N GLY A 87 30.63 -2.42 -10.55
CA GLY A 87 29.93 -3.11 -9.46
C GLY A 87 29.13 -2.14 -8.60
N GLN A 88 29.71 -0.99 -8.26
CA GLN A 88 29.01 0.05 -7.49
C GLN A 88 27.79 0.59 -8.24
N ILE A 89 27.92 0.83 -9.56
CA ILE A 89 26.78 1.25 -10.40
C ILE A 89 25.68 0.18 -10.41
N ALA A 90 26.04 -1.10 -10.58
CA ALA A 90 25.07 -2.20 -10.55
C ALA A 90 24.33 -2.28 -9.21
N LEU A 91 25.05 -2.13 -8.09
CA LEU A 91 24.45 -2.11 -6.76
C LEU A 91 23.49 -0.93 -6.60
N ILE A 92 23.90 0.28 -6.97
CA ILE A 92 23.05 1.48 -6.89
C ILE A 92 21.76 1.30 -7.70
N ILE A 93 21.86 0.78 -8.92
CA ILE A 93 20.69 0.52 -9.77
C ILE A 93 19.76 -0.52 -9.13
N ALA A 94 20.32 -1.61 -8.57
CA ALA A 94 19.53 -2.62 -7.87
C ALA A 94 18.72 -1.98 -6.74
N MET A 95 19.39 -1.22 -5.87
CA MET A 95 18.76 -0.63 -4.68
C MET A 95 17.72 0.43 -5.02
N LEU A 96 17.96 1.25 -6.05
CA LEU A 96 16.98 2.21 -6.56
C LEU A 96 15.75 1.49 -7.12
N SER A 97 15.95 0.41 -7.87
CA SER A 97 14.88 -0.41 -8.42
C SER A 97 14.02 -1.04 -7.32
N PHE A 98 14.67 -1.56 -6.26
CA PHE A 98 13.98 -2.09 -5.08
C PHE A 98 13.18 -1.02 -4.33
N PHE A 99 13.76 0.17 -4.12
CA PHE A 99 13.07 1.27 -3.45
C PHE A 99 11.82 1.71 -4.22
N LEU A 100 11.94 1.85 -5.54
CA LEU A 100 10.83 2.24 -6.41
C LEU A 100 9.76 1.15 -6.45
N ALA A 101 10.15 -0.13 -6.46
CA ALA A 101 9.22 -1.26 -6.36
C ALA A 101 8.38 -1.18 -5.07
N MET A 102 9.02 -0.88 -3.94
CA MET A 102 8.33 -0.73 -2.66
C MET A 102 7.37 0.45 -2.67
N ILE A 103 7.76 1.62 -3.16
CA ILE A 103 6.85 2.78 -3.28
C ILE A 103 5.60 2.41 -4.10
N LEU A 104 5.77 1.76 -5.25
CA LEU A 104 4.64 1.37 -6.09
C LEU A 104 3.74 0.33 -5.41
N LEU A 105 4.32 -0.62 -4.66
CA LEU A 105 3.55 -1.60 -3.89
C LEU A 105 2.71 -0.91 -2.81
N VAL A 106 3.33 -0.01 -2.05
CA VAL A 106 2.64 0.77 -1.00
C VAL A 106 1.52 1.62 -1.61
N ALA A 107 1.78 2.34 -2.70
CA ALA A 107 0.77 3.12 -3.40
C ALA A 107 -0.39 2.24 -3.89
N ASN A 108 -0.10 1.03 -4.36
CA ASN A 108 -1.12 0.06 -4.75
C ASN A 108 -1.94 -0.41 -3.54
N MET A 109 -1.30 -0.67 -2.39
CA MET A 109 -1.98 -1.05 -1.14
C MET A 109 -2.97 0.01 -0.67
N PHE A 110 -2.66 1.30 -0.82
CA PHE A 110 -3.63 2.36 -0.51
C PHE A 110 -4.80 2.40 -1.49
N LYS A 111 -4.53 2.16 -2.77
CA LYS A 111 -5.54 2.28 -3.84
C LYS A 111 -6.56 1.15 -3.81
N VAL A 112 -6.11 -0.10 -3.67
CA VAL A 112 -6.98 -1.28 -3.75
C VAL A 112 -7.14 -2.02 -2.42
N GLY A 113 -6.33 -1.73 -1.40
CA GLY A 113 -6.28 -2.47 -0.14
C GLY A 113 -5.20 -3.56 -0.15
N ILE A 114 -4.82 -4.07 1.04
CA ILE A 114 -3.66 -4.97 1.23
C ILE A 114 -3.76 -6.25 0.41
N ILE A 115 -4.81 -7.06 0.61
CA ILE A 115 -4.99 -8.36 -0.05
C ILE A 115 -5.00 -8.24 -1.59
N PRO A 116 -5.80 -7.34 -2.21
CA PRO A 116 -5.79 -7.19 -3.66
C PRO A 116 -4.55 -6.46 -4.18
N ALA A 117 -3.76 -5.77 -3.35
CA ALA A 117 -2.53 -5.11 -3.81
C ALA A 117 -1.39 -6.09 -4.11
N PHE A 118 -1.40 -7.27 -3.49
CA PHE A 118 -0.51 -8.36 -3.86
C PHE A 118 -0.98 -9.13 -5.09
N SER A 119 -2.18 -8.85 -5.60
CA SER A 119 -2.66 -9.43 -6.84
C SER A 119 -2.05 -8.70 -8.05
N MET A 120 -1.48 -9.44 -9.01
CA MET A 120 -0.98 -8.89 -10.29
C MET A 120 -2.07 -8.31 -11.21
N LYS A 121 -3.30 -8.15 -10.71
CA LYS A 121 -4.42 -7.57 -11.45
C LYS A 121 -4.25 -6.08 -11.72
N THR A 122 -3.53 -5.35 -10.86
CA THR A 122 -3.36 -3.90 -11.02
C THR A 122 -2.09 -3.54 -11.80
N ARG A 123 -2.13 -2.42 -12.54
CA ARG A 123 -0.97 -1.90 -13.28
C ARG A 123 0.21 -1.59 -12.35
N LEU A 124 -0.07 -1.06 -11.15
CA LEU A 124 0.96 -0.73 -10.15
C LEU A 124 1.64 -1.99 -9.60
N ALA A 125 0.89 -3.08 -9.35
CA ALA A 125 1.47 -4.36 -8.94
C ALA A 125 2.41 -4.92 -10.01
N LYS A 126 2.00 -4.89 -11.29
CA LYS A 126 2.85 -5.35 -12.41
C LYS A 126 4.15 -4.56 -12.53
N MET A 127 4.07 -3.24 -12.38
CA MET A 127 5.25 -2.36 -12.39
C MET A 127 6.18 -2.62 -11.20
N SER A 128 5.61 -2.79 -9.99
CA SER A 128 6.37 -3.13 -8.78
C SER A 128 7.12 -4.47 -8.93
N VAL A 129 6.46 -5.50 -9.44
CA VAL A 129 7.08 -6.81 -9.70
C VAL A 129 8.18 -6.71 -10.75
N GLY A 130 7.97 -5.95 -11.83
CA GLY A 130 9.00 -5.72 -12.84
C GLY A 130 10.26 -5.06 -12.28
N LEU A 131 10.09 -4.08 -11.39
CA LEU A 131 11.21 -3.44 -10.67
C LEU A 131 11.90 -4.41 -9.69
N MET A 132 11.15 -5.26 -8.97
CA MET A 132 11.76 -6.34 -8.18
C MET A 132 12.60 -7.31 -9.03
N GLY A 133 12.15 -7.63 -10.25
CA GLY A 133 12.93 -8.42 -11.20
C GLY A 133 14.22 -7.72 -11.62
N SER A 134 14.14 -6.41 -11.92
CA SER A 134 15.31 -5.59 -12.21
C SER A 134 16.29 -5.55 -11.03
N TYR A 135 15.81 -5.37 -9.80
CA TYR A 135 16.63 -5.48 -8.58
C TYR A 135 17.41 -6.80 -8.54
N ALA A 136 16.73 -7.93 -8.73
CA ALA A 136 17.37 -9.24 -8.68
C ALA A 136 18.49 -9.38 -9.74
N VAL A 137 18.26 -8.94 -10.97
CA VAL A 137 19.26 -9.00 -12.05
C VAL A 137 20.48 -8.16 -11.72
N PHE A 138 20.29 -6.88 -11.36
CA PHE A 138 21.42 -6.00 -11.06
C PHE A 138 22.17 -6.40 -9.80
N PHE A 139 21.48 -6.99 -8.81
CA PHE A 139 22.11 -7.53 -7.61
C PHE A 139 22.97 -8.76 -7.93
N ILE A 140 22.50 -9.66 -8.81
CA ILE A 140 23.31 -10.80 -9.28
C ILE A 140 24.52 -10.30 -10.06
N VAL A 141 24.36 -9.33 -10.95
CA VAL A 141 25.49 -8.72 -11.69
C VAL A 141 26.51 -8.12 -10.72
N PHE A 142 26.07 -7.42 -9.68
CA PHE A 142 26.95 -6.92 -8.63
C PHE A 142 27.72 -8.06 -7.93
N LEU A 143 27.04 -9.14 -7.55
CA LEU A 143 27.69 -10.30 -6.91
C LEU A 143 28.72 -10.95 -7.83
N VAL A 144 28.42 -11.09 -9.12
CA VAL A 144 29.38 -11.65 -10.10
C VAL A 144 30.61 -10.74 -10.21
N LEU A 145 30.41 -9.43 -10.40
CA LEU A 145 31.50 -8.45 -10.54
C LEU A 145 32.36 -8.30 -9.29
N THR A 146 31.85 -8.66 -8.12
CA THR A 146 32.60 -8.58 -6.85
C THR A 146 33.27 -9.88 -6.45
N ASN A 147 32.85 -11.01 -7.03
CA ASN A 147 33.48 -12.32 -6.84
C ASN A 147 34.40 -12.74 -8.00
N SER A 148 34.58 -11.87 -9.02
CA SER A 148 35.50 -12.06 -10.15
C SER A 148 36.78 -11.27 -9.94
#